data_AF-A0A958UM70-F1
#
_entry.id   AF-A0A958UM70-F1
#
_cell.length_a   1.000
_cell.length_b   1.000
_cell.length_c   1.000
_cell.angle_alpha   90.00
_cell.angle_beta   90.00
_cell.angle_gamma   90.00
#
_symmetry.space_group_name_H-M   'P 1'
#
loop_
_entity.id
_entity.type
_entity.pdbx_description
1 polymer ?
#
loop_
_entity_poly.entity_id
_entity_poly.type
_entity_poly.pdbx_seq_one_letter_code
_entity_poly.pdbx_strand_id
1 'polypeptide(L)'
;MKLKIFTAFLLLATIFSFADTITITGSISGNSLPAVKKAIVKYPGKMFSTDVTDGKFSLEVELDKERFAELYILGNNASVIYLKPGENKNFIIVANSIKDIKITSNESNDLSTKIIDQLNAIGQGFGYKAFYDSKTADKTEDAKEMIAQAQRIIDQNKKALNKQYPNFVSNLEKMLYCFNVYVNVEDMETKAVETELEKIKNSGYDIDVLAIPYFKDYFDDLINVRNADQLDVYGITVNNQDKSGMILKKMYVEQVVKYSPNASFVNQLLYEPLYKEKLINGFKNEDYVAYILDNVTSASYDSYKEEFEKYKIEQAENAKNNTVEKAFNFTLEDLDGQTVTLADFKGKPLFIDFWASWCG
;
A
#
# COMPACT_ATOMS: atom_id res chain seq x y z
N MET A 1 57.00 53.25 18.56
CA MET A 1 55.63 52.92 19.01
C MET A 1 54.97 52.10 17.90
N LYS A 2 54.99 50.76 17.99
CA LYS A 2 54.42 49.85 16.99
C LYS A 2 53.01 49.45 17.46
N LEU A 3 51.98 49.96 16.80
CA LEU A 3 50.59 49.57 17.03
C LEU A 3 50.31 48.34 16.14
N LYS A 4 50.23 47.15 16.75
CA LYS A 4 49.85 45.91 16.07
C LYS A 4 48.34 45.93 15.83
N ILE A 5 47.95 45.93 14.56
CA ILE A 5 46.58 45.68 14.12
C ILE A 5 46.29 44.21 14.40
N PHE A 6 45.41 43.94 15.37
CA PHE A 6 44.87 42.62 15.64
C PHE A 6 43.75 42.35 14.63
N THR A 7 44.05 41.57 13.60
CA THR A 7 43.04 41.04 12.68
C THR A 7 42.24 39.99 13.43
N ALA A 8 41.03 40.34 13.88
CA ALA A 8 40.06 39.40 14.41
C ALA A 8 39.54 38.52 13.24
N PHE A 9 40.12 37.33 13.08
CA PHE A 9 39.51 36.27 12.29
C PHE A 9 38.34 35.72 13.11
N LEU A 10 37.13 36.16 12.79
CA LEU A 10 35.89 35.54 13.24
C LEU A 10 35.82 34.17 12.55
N LEU A 11 36.32 33.13 13.21
CA LEU A 11 36.05 31.74 12.85
C LEU A 11 34.57 31.51 13.13
N LEU A 12 33.72 31.74 12.12
CA LEU A 12 32.44 31.07 12.03
C LEU A 12 32.75 29.57 11.94
N ALA A 13 32.90 28.92 13.10
CA ALA A 13 32.77 27.49 13.19
C ALA A 13 31.28 27.20 12.92
N THR A 14 30.91 27.10 11.64
CA THR A 14 29.78 26.28 11.25
C THR A 14 30.08 24.91 11.83
N ILE A 15 29.42 24.56 12.93
CA ILE A 15 29.34 23.20 13.42
C ILE A 15 28.60 22.45 12.32
N PHE A 16 29.34 22.00 11.30
CA PHE A 16 28.90 20.85 10.53
C PHE A 16 28.94 19.72 11.54
N SER A 17 27.77 19.27 12.00
CA SER A 17 27.71 17.96 12.62
C SER A 17 28.16 16.98 11.55
N PHE A 18 29.40 16.53 11.62
CA PHE A 18 29.85 15.42 10.78
C PHE A 18 28.95 14.25 11.15
N ALA A 19 28.22 13.72 10.18
CA ALA A 19 27.43 12.53 10.40
C ALA A 19 28.39 11.41 10.85
N ASP A 20 28.07 10.76 11.96
CA ASP A 20 28.86 9.64 12.45
C ASP A 20 28.67 8.47 11.50
N THR A 21 29.72 7.68 11.30
CA THR A 21 29.58 6.41 10.58
C THR A 21 29.45 5.30 11.61
N ILE A 22 28.41 4.48 11.48
CA ILE A 22 28.25 3.27 12.26
C ILE A 22 28.43 2.04 11.37
N THR A 23 29.03 1.00 11.93
CA THR A 23 29.17 -0.29 11.26
C THR A 23 27.99 -1.17 11.62
N ILE A 24 27.28 -1.65 10.59
CA ILE A 24 26.25 -2.66 10.72
C ILE A 24 26.78 -3.97 10.13
N THR A 25 26.79 -5.01 10.95
CA THR A 25 27.26 -6.34 10.58
C THR A 25 26.14 -7.37 10.73
N GLY A 26 26.25 -8.48 10.01
CA GLY A 26 25.37 -9.60 10.27
C GLY A 26 25.87 -10.92 9.73
N SER A 27 25.32 -12.00 10.30
CA SER A 27 25.52 -13.37 9.87
C SER A 27 24.17 -13.99 9.52
N ILE A 28 24.12 -14.63 8.36
CA ILE A 28 22.95 -15.23 7.75
C ILE A 28 23.14 -16.74 7.77
N SER A 29 22.11 -17.45 8.24
CA SER A 29 22.05 -18.90 8.25
C SER A 29 20.75 -19.39 7.61
N GLY A 30 20.70 -20.65 7.17
CA GLY A 30 19.53 -21.26 6.54
C GLY A 30 19.74 -21.72 5.10
N ASN A 31 18.73 -22.33 4.50
CA ASN A 31 18.85 -23.03 3.21
C ASN A 31 18.74 -22.11 1.98
N SER A 32 18.36 -20.84 2.18
CA SER A 32 18.19 -19.87 1.08
C SER A 32 19.43 -18.99 0.80
N LEU A 33 20.57 -19.30 1.44
CA LEU A 33 21.85 -18.60 1.28
C LEU A 33 22.30 -18.36 -0.18
N PRO A 34 22.14 -19.29 -1.15
CA PRO A 34 22.61 -19.07 -2.52
C PRO A 34 21.92 -17.90 -3.26
N ALA A 35 20.77 -17.44 -2.76
CA ALA A 35 20.02 -16.31 -3.34
C ALA A 35 20.39 -14.95 -2.72
N VAL A 36 21.10 -14.93 -1.58
CA VAL A 36 21.45 -13.68 -0.89
C VAL A 36 22.62 -13.01 -1.62
N LYS A 37 22.37 -11.87 -2.26
CA LYS A 37 23.45 -11.11 -2.93
C LYS A 37 23.84 -9.84 -2.19
N LYS A 38 22.88 -9.19 -1.53
CA LYS A 38 23.09 -7.88 -0.91
C LYS A 38 22.37 -7.74 0.42
N ALA A 39 22.99 -6.97 1.31
CA ALA A 39 22.35 -6.36 2.46
C ALA A 39 22.20 -4.86 2.18
N ILE A 40 21.02 -4.31 2.46
CA ILE A 40 20.70 -2.91 2.21
C ILE A 40 20.12 -2.29 3.48
N VAL A 41 20.64 -1.13 3.86
CA VAL A 41 20.06 -0.28 4.90
C VAL A 41 19.52 0.98 4.27
N LYS A 42 18.25 1.29 4.55
CA LYS A 42 17.55 2.44 3.98
C LYS A 42 16.86 3.24 5.07
N TYR A 43 16.93 4.56 4.95
CA TYR A 43 16.09 5.49 5.72
C TYR A 43 15.80 6.71 4.82
N PRO A 44 14.91 7.65 5.21
CA PRO A 44 14.48 8.72 4.32
C PRO A 44 15.68 9.48 3.70
N GLY A 45 15.75 9.47 2.36
CA GLY A 45 16.78 10.17 1.58
C GLY A 45 18.15 9.48 1.46
N LYS A 46 18.38 8.33 2.11
CA LYS A 46 19.67 7.62 2.05
C LYS A 46 19.50 6.11 1.90
N MET A 47 20.42 5.50 1.15
CA MET A 47 20.49 4.05 0.94
C MET A 47 21.95 3.61 0.95
N PHE A 48 22.25 2.56 1.71
CA PHE A 48 23.56 1.96 1.83
C PHE A 48 23.44 0.48 1.48
N SER A 49 24.39 -0.07 0.75
CA SER A 49 24.37 -1.49 0.37
C SER A 49 25.75 -2.10 0.37
N THR A 50 25.83 -3.38 0.70
CA THR A 50 27.06 -4.18 0.63
C THR A 50 26.72 -5.57 0.11
N ASP A 51 27.73 -6.25 -0.44
CA ASP A 51 27.57 -7.62 -0.89
C ASP A 51 27.62 -8.58 0.31
N VAL A 52 26.84 -9.65 0.22
CA VAL A 52 26.87 -10.74 1.21
C VAL A 52 27.87 -11.79 0.73
N THR A 53 28.91 -12.04 1.52
CA THR A 53 29.95 -13.03 1.22
C THR A 53 29.97 -14.08 2.31
N ASP A 54 29.88 -15.35 1.94
CA ASP A 54 29.85 -16.49 2.87
C ASP A 54 28.81 -16.35 3.99
N GLY A 55 27.62 -15.84 3.63
CA GLY A 55 26.55 -15.59 4.59
C GLY A 55 26.83 -14.45 5.57
N LYS A 56 27.83 -13.60 5.34
CA LYS A 56 28.17 -12.47 6.19
C LYS A 56 28.13 -11.15 5.43
N PHE A 57 27.87 -10.07 6.14
CA PHE A 57 27.97 -8.72 5.60
C PHE A 57 28.50 -7.73 6.64
N SER A 58 29.09 -6.66 6.13
CA SER A 58 29.50 -5.47 6.88
C SER A 58 29.21 -4.24 6.03
N LEU A 59 28.48 -3.28 6.60
CA LEU A 59 28.02 -2.08 5.94
C LEU A 59 28.31 -0.87 6.82
N GLU A 60 28.97 0.13 6.25
CA GLU A 60 29.14 1.44 6.89
C GLU A 60 27.92 2.30 6.55
N VAL A 61 27.28 2.85 7.59
CA VAL A 61 26.09 3.68 7.48
C VAL A 61 26.39 5.04 8.08
N GLU A 62 26.36 6.07 7.23
CA GLU A 62 26.40 7.46 7.67
C GLU A 62 25.10 7.76 8.41
N LEU A 63 25.19 8.37 9.59
CA LEU A 63 24.06 8.65 10.47
C LEU A 63 24.28 9.97 11.22
N ASP A 64 23.44 10.95 10.91
CA ASP A 64 23.45 12.29 11.51
C ASP A 64 22.74 12.35 12.87
N LYS A 65 21.73 11.51 13.08
CA LYS A 65 20.93 11.42 14.31
C LYS A 65 20.29 10.04 14.45
N GLU A 66 19.83 9.76 15.66
CA GLU A 66 19.09 8.53 15.92
C GLU A 66 17.75 8.48 15.19
N ARG A 67 17.42 7.33 14.60
CA ARG A 67 16.23 7.13 13.75
C ARG A 67 15.93 5.66 13.49
N PHE A 68 14.73 5.41 12.97
CA PHE A 68 14.39 4.13 12.37
C PHE A 68 15.00 3.98 10.97
N ALA A 69 15.41 2.75 10.63
CA ALA A 69 15.88 2.35 9.31
C ALA A 69 15.29 0.99 8.93
N GLU A 70 15.25 0.70 7.63
CA GLU A 70 14.89 -0.60 7.08
C GLU A 70 16.16 -1.40 6.79
N LEU A 71 16.26 -2.60 7.32
CA LEU A 71 17.25 -3.59 6.92
C LEU A 71 16.61 -4.58 5.96
N TYR A 72 17.04 -4.54 4.70
CA TYR A 72 16.65 -5.50 3.68
C TYR A 72 17.74 -6.56 3.50
N ILE A 73 17.29 -7.80 3.55
CA ILE A 73 18.07 -9.00 3.24
C ILE A 73 17.18 -9.83 2.30
N LEU A 74 17.72 -10.42 1.23
CA LEU A 74 16.99 -11.35 0.33
C LEU A 74 15.80 -10.79 -0.49
N GLY A 75 15.67 -9.47 -0.62
CA GLY A 75 14.61 -8.88 -1.44
C GLY A 75 13.25 -8.81 -0.73
N ASN A 76 12.58 -7.68 -0.97
CA ASN A 76 11.26 -7.20 -0.52
C ASN A 76 10.88 -7.26 0.98
N ASN A 77 11.44 -8.11 1.83
CA ASN A 77 11.14 -8.11 3.26
C ASN A 77 12.14 -7.23 4.02
N ALA A 78 11.70 -6.03 4.41
CA ALA A 78 12.42 -5.17 5.35
C ALA A 78 12.08 -5.54 6.79
N SER A 79 13.07 -5.50 7.68
CA SER A 79 12.84 -5.36 9.12
C SER A 79 13.13 -3.94 9.55
N VAL A 80 12.26 -3.38 10.39
CA VAL A 80 12.52 -2.09 11.03
C VAL A 80 13.59 -2.29 12.09
N ILE A 81 14.60 -1.42 12.09
CA ILE A 81 15.70 -1.36 13.05
C ILE A 81 15.84 0.08 13.56
N TYR A 82 16.44 0.27 14.73
CA TYR A 82 16.73 1.58 15.29
C TYR A 82 18.25 1.79 15.35
N LEU A 83 18.69 2.92 14.81
CA LEU A 83 20.09 3.27 14.68
C LEU A 83 20.39 4.51 15.52
N LYS A 84 21.57 4.53 16.14
CA LYS A 84 22.06 5.65 16.94
C LYS A 84 23.51 5.95 16.58
N PRO A 85 23.88 7.25 16.40
CA PRO A 85 25.26 7.65 16.12
C PRO A 85 26.25 7.06 17.13
N GLY A 86 27.36 6.51 16.63
CA GLY A 86 28.40 5.87 17.44
C GLY A 86 28.07 4.47 17.97
N GLU A 87 26.89 3.90 17.68
CA GLU A 87 26.51 2.56 18.11
C GLU A 87 26.50 1.57 16.93
N ASN A 88 27.59 0.79 16.82
CA ASN A 88 27.66 -0.31 15.86
C ASN A 88 26.63 -1.40 16.20
N LYS A 89 26.09 -2.06 15.18
CA LYS A 89 25.06 -3.11 15.33
C LYS A 89 25.50 -4.43 14.72
N ASN A 90 25.08 -5.53 15.35
CA ASN A 90 25.31 -6.89 14.86
C ASN A 90 24.01 -7.70 14.84
N PHE A 91 23.67 -8.28 13.69
CA PHE A 91 22.44 -9.04 13.48
C PHE A 91 22.70 -10.52 13.16
N ILE A 92 21.84 -11.39 13.68
CA ILE A 92 21.72 -12.79 13.31
C ILE A 92 20.44 -12.94 12.50
N ILE A 93 20.58 -13.42 11.27
CA ILE A 93 19.47 -13.59 10.34
C ILE A 93 19.32 -15.07 10.03
N VAL A 94 18.10 -15.57 10.20
CA VAL A 94 17.71 -16.92 9.80
C VAL A 94 16.81 -16.81 8.59
N ALA A 95 17.28 -17.29 7.45
CA ALA A 95 16.58 -17.22 6.18
C ALA A 95 16.27 -18.63 5.67
N ASN A 96 15.10 -19.13 6.03
CA ASN A 96 14.63 -20.44 5.58
C ASN A 96 14.09 -20.37 4.15
N SER A 97 13.46 -19.23 3.78
CA SER A 97 13.05 -18.92 2.42
C SER A 97 13.04 -17.40 2.20
N ILE A 98 12.90 -16.93 0.95
CA ILE A 98 12.73 -15.50 0.64
C ILE A 98 11.50 -14.90 1.36
N LYS A 99 10.48 -15.73 1.65
CA LYS A 99 9.25 -15.30 2.34
C LYS A 99 9.33 -15.44 3.86
N ASP A 100 10.32 -16.14 4.38
CA ASP A 100 10.48 -16.47 5.81
C ASP A 100 11.90 -16.12 6.26
N ILE A 101 12.08 -14.84 6.61
CA ILE A 101 13.33 -14.27 7.08
C ILE A 101 13.08 -13.71 8.47
N LYS A 102 13.77 -14.28 9.45
CA LYS A 102 13.77 -13.78 10.81
C LYS A 102 15.07 -13.04 11.08
N ILE A 103 14.96 -11.76 11.39
CA ILE A 103 16.09 -10.93 11.80
C ILE A 103 16.02 -10.78 13.31
N THR A 104 17.10 -11.13 13.99
CA THR A 104 17.28 -10.93 15.43
C THR A 104 18.57 -10.18 15.65
N SER A 105 18.56 -9.18 16.52
CA SER A 105 19.81 -8.56 16.94
C SER A 105 20.56 -9.49 17.90
N ASN A 106 21.89 -9.46 17.83
CA ASN A 106 22.75 -10.17 18.78
C ASN A 106 22.84 -9.42 20.12
N GLU A 107 22.32 -8.20 20.20
CA GLU A 107 22.29 -7.36 21.40
C GLU A 107 21.09 -7.71 22.28
N SER A 108 21.01 -8.97 22.72
CA SER A 108 19.87 -9.53 23.47
C SER A 108 19.56 -8.84 24.81
N ASN A 109 20.31 -7.81 25.20
CA ASN A 109 20.11 -7.01 26.41
C ASN A 109 19.70 -5.55 26.13
N ASP A 110 19.74 -5.09 24.88
CA ASP A 110 19.27 -3.76 24.53
C ASP A 110 17.73 -3.70 24.53
N LEU A 111 17.17 -2.80 25.34
CA LEU A 111 15.72 -2.68 25.48
C LEU A 111 15.06 -2.20 24.19
N SER A 112 15.68 -1.28 23.43
CA SER A 112 15.10 -0.77 22.18
C SER A 112 14.95 -1.89 21.15
N THR A 113 15.99 -2.71 21.03
CA THR A 113 16.04 -3.90 20.19
C THR A 113 14.95 -4.92 20.56
N LYS A 114 14.77 -5.24 21.85
CA LYS A 114 13.72 -6.17 22.29
C LYS A 114 12.32 -5.69 21.91
N ILE A 115 12.06 -4.39 22.06
CA ILE A 115 10.78 -3.79 21.71
C ILE A 115 10.58 -3.81 20.20
N ILE A 116 11.61 -3.49 19.42
CA ILE A 116 11.56 -3.59 17.95
C ILE A 116 11.26 -5.02 17.51
N ASP A 117 11.89 -6.02 18.12
CA ASP A 117 11.63 -7.43 17.81
C ASP A 117 10.16 -7.82 18.11
N GLN A 118 9.60 -7.34 19.23
CA GLN A 118 8.19 -7.55 19.55
C GLN A 118 7.25 -6.84 18.56
N LEU A 119 7.56 -5.60 18.18
CA LEU A 119 6.79 -4.84 17.20
C LEU A 119 6.88 -5.44 15.79
N ASN A 120 8.07 -5.90 15.39
CA ASN A 120 8.28 -6.62 14.14
C ASN A 120 7.53 -7.95 14.15
N ALA A 121 7.45 -8.66 15.28
CA ALA A 121 6.65 -9.88 15.37
C ALA A 121 5.15 -9.62 15.18
N ILE A 122 4.63 -8.50 15.71
CA ILE A 122 3.26 -8.05 15.44
C ILE A 122 3.08 -7.78 13.94
N GLY A 123 3.98 -6.98 13.34
CA GLY A 123 3.91 -6.62 11.92
C GLY A 123 4.13 -7.80 10.94
N GLN A 124 4.99 -8.76 11.28
CA GLN A 124 5.26 -9.98 10.50
C GLN A 124 4.09 -10.97 10.55
N GLY A 125 3.33 -11.00 11.65
CA GLY A 125 2.12 -11.84 11.77
C GLY A 125 1.04 -11.53 10.73
N PHE A 126 1.05 -10.32 10.17
CA PHE A 126 0.18 -9.92 9.07
C PHE A 126 0.91 -9.83 7.72
N GLY A 127 2.25 -9.85 7.73
CA GLY A 127 3.05 -9.50 6.57
C GLY A 127 2.90 -8.01 6.26
N TYR A 128 4.02 -7.27 6.24
CA TYR A 128 4.04 -5.88 5.77
C TYR A 128 3.28 -5.70 4.43
N LYS A 129 3.24 -6.75 3.60
CA LYS A 129 2.46 -6.84 2.37
C LYS A 129 0.94 -6.95 2.56
N ALA A 130 0.41 -7.68 3.55
CA ALA A 130 -1.04 -7.73 3.74
C ALA A 130 -1.61 -6.45 4.34
N PHE A 131 -0.79 -5.61 5.00
CA PHE A 131 -1.14 -4.25 5.40
C PHE A 131 -1.33 -3.31 4.19
N TYR A 132 -0.60 -3.55 3.09
CA TYR A 132 -0.83 -2.89 1.80
C TYR A 132 -1.99 -3.53 1.00
N ASP A 133 -2.22 -4.83 1.16
CA ASP A 133 -3.24 -5.60 0.41
C ASP A 133 -4.61 -5.73 1.13
N SER A 134 -4.84 -5.08 2.28
CA SER A 134 -6.06 -5.30 3.09
C SER A 134 -7.15 -4.23 2.90
N LYS A 135 -8.04 -4.45 1.93
CA LYS A 135 -9.40 -3.86 1.91
C LYS A 135 -10.48 -4.93 1.96
N THR A 136 -10.50 -5.71 3.05
CA THR A 136 -11.65 -6.53 3.44
C THR A 136 -12.01 -6.16 4.88
N ALA A 137 -13.30 -6.04 5.21
CA ALA A 137 -13.78 -5.58 6.52
C ALA A 137 -13.14 -6.34 7.70
N ASP A 138 -12.92 -7.65 7.56
CA ASP A 138 -12.28 -8.49 8.57
C ASP A 138 -10.83 -8.07 8.90
N LYS A 139 -10.11 -7.52 7.93
CA LYS A 139 -8.69 -7.15 8.10
C LYS A 139 -8.48 -5.77 8.74
N THR A 140 -9.49 -4.89 8.70
CA THR A 140 -9.42 -3.57 9.34
C THR A 140 -9.47 -3.69 10.86
N GLU A 141 -10.32 -4.57 11.40
CA GLU A 141 -10.38 -4.83 12.84
C GLU A 141 -9.11 -5.52 13.36
N ASP A 142 -8.54 -6.45 12.58
CA ASP A 142 -7.23 -7.02 12.89
C ASP A 142 -6.14 -5.94 12.96
N ALA A 143 -6.12 -5.00 12.00
CA ALA A 143 -5.16 -3.90 11.99
C ALA A 143 -5.32 -2.96 13.21
N LYS A 144 -6.56 -2.67 13.63
CA LYS A 144 -6.85 -1.88 14.85
C LYS A 144 -6.36 -2.58 16.11
N GLU A 145 -6.59 -3.88 16.25
CA GLU A 145 -6.12 -4.66 17.39
C GLU A 145 -4.59 -4.73 17.43
N MET A 146 -3.91 -4.83 16.28
CA MET A 146 -2.46 -4.75 16.19
C MET A 146 -1.91 -3.40 16.67
N ILE A 147 -2.53 -2.29 16.24
CA ILE A 147 -2.15 -0.95 16.72
C ILE A 147 -2.34 -0.86 18.23
N ALA A 148 -3.44 -1.41 18.76
CA ALA A 148 -3.70 -1.45 20.19
C ALA A 148 -2.66 -2.30 20.94
N GLN A 149 -2.24 -3.45 20.38
CA GLN A 149 -1.16 -4.28 20.93
C GLN A 149 0.18 -3.54 20.97
N ALA A 150 0.55 -2.89 19.86
CA ALA A 150 1.77 -2.10 19.77
C ALA A 150 1.77 -0.94 20.78
N GLN A 151 0.64 -0.25 20.94
CA GLN A 151 0.48 0.82 21.93
C GLN A 151 0.65 0.28 23.36
N ARG A 152 0.06 -0.88 23.69
CA ARG A 152 0.24 -1.52 25.01
C ARG A 152 1.70 -1.82 25.31
N ILE A 153 2.45 -2.33 24.33
CA ILE A 153 3.90 -2.61 24.49
C ILE A 153 4.66 -1.31 24.77
N ILE A 154 4.39 -0.25 24.03
CA ILE A 154 5.03 1.05 24.24
C ILE A 154 4.71 1.58 25.64
N ASP A 155 3.44 1.60 26.04
CA ASP A 155 3.01 2.15 27.32
C ASP A 155 3.63 1.40 28.51
N GLN A 156 3.69 0.07 28.44
CA GLN A 156 4.31 -0.79 29.47
C GLN A 156 5.81 -0.49 29.64
N ASN A 157 6.50 -0.08 28.57
CA ASN A 157 7.95 0.12 28.57
C ASN A 157 8.34 1.61 28.55
N LYS A 158 7.38 2.52 28.43
CA LYS A 158 7.58 3.97 28.19
C LYS A 158 8.53 4.62 29.17
N LYS A 159 8.41 4.31 30.47
CA LYS A 159 9.28 4.89 31.51
C LYS A 159 10.74 4.46 31.36
N ALA A 160 10.98 3.19 31.07
CA ALA A 160 12.33 2.65 30.90
C ALA A 160 12.95 3.14 29.57
N LEU A 161 12.17 3.10 28.49
CA LEU A 161 12.58 3.59 27.18
C LEU A 161 12.87 5.09 27.20
N ASN A 162 12.01 5.94 27.77
CA ASN A 162 12.26 7.38 27.83
C ASN A 162 13.54 7.75 28.59
N LYS A 163 13.94 6.94 29.57
CA LYS A 163 15.18 7.15 30.32
C LYS A 163 16.43 6.87 29.48
N GLN A 164 16.37 5.88 28.59
CA GLN A 164 17.52 5.37 27.84
C GLN A 164 17.55 5.87 26.38
N TYR A 165 16.37 6.06 25.78
CA TYR A 165 16.10 6.37 24.38
C TYR A 165 14.86 7.29 24.24
N PRO A 166 14.95 8.57 24.63
CA PRO A 166 13.81 9.48 24.60
C PRO A 166 13.25 9.72 23.18
N ASN A 167 14.10 9.79 22.15
CA ASN A 167 13.63 9.97 20.78
C ASN A 167 13.03 8.68 20.18
N PHE A 168 13.42 7.51 20.68
CA PHE A 168 12.84 6.23 20.26
C PHE A 168 11.35 6.15 20.55
N VAL A 169 10.94 6.47 21.79
CA VAL A 169 9.53 6.46 22.19
C VAL A 169 8.74 7.47 21.38
N SER A 170 9.26 8.71 21.28
CA SER A 170 8.62 9.76 20.50
C SER A 170 8.41 9.31 19.05
N ASN A 171 9.42 8.71 18.42
CA ASN A 171 9.34 8.25 17.04
C ASN A 171 8.38 7.06 16.87
N LEU A 172 8.30 6.14 17.84
CA LEU A 172 7.28 5.07 17.83
C LEU A 172 5.86 5.60 17.94
N GLU A 173 5.62 6.56 18.84
CA GLU A 173 4.29 7.16 19.01
C GLU A 173 3.85 7.90 17.74
N LYS A 174 4.77 8.64 17.10
CA LYS A 174 4.52 9.28 15.79
C LYS A 174 4.18 8.27 14.70
N MET A 175 4.89 7.15 14.68
CA MET A 175 4.67 6.06 13.72
C MET A 175 3.29 5.42 13.92
N LEU A 176 2.93 5.06 15.15
CA LEU A 176 1.62 4.50 15.47
C LEU A 176 0.47 5.47 15.17
N TYR A 177 0.67 6.76 15.43
CA TYR A 177 -0.31 7.77 15.08
C TYR A 177 -0.59 7.78 13.57
N CYS A 178 0.44 7.80 12.73
CA CYS A 178 0.26 7.80 11.27
C CYS A 178 -0.41 6.52 10.78
N PHE A 179 -0.04 5.36 11.35
CA PHE A 179 -0.71 4.09 11.05
C PHE A 179 -2.18 4.10 11.44
N ASN A 180 -2.51 4.66 12.61
CA ASN A 180 -3.89 4.78 13.05
C ASN A 180 -4.70 5.69 12.12
N VAL A 181 -4.16 6.82 11.67
CA VAL A 181 -4.84 7.68 10.68
C VAL A 181 -5.06 6.90 9.39
N TYR A 182 -4.04 6.21 8.88
CA TYR A 182 -4.13 5.43 7.64
C TYR A 182 -5.20 4.33 7.70
N VAL A 183 -5.26 3.54 8.78
CA VAL A 183 -6.25 2.45 8.91
C VAL A 183 -7.68 2.96 8.95
N ASN A 184 -7.90 4.18 9.44
CA ASN A 184 -9.23 4.78 9.55
C ASN A 184 -9.54 5.78 8.42
N VAL A 185 -8.63 5.98 7.45
CA VAL A 185 -8.72 7.06 6.46
C VAL A 185 -9.94 6.94 5.54
N GLU A 186 -10.40 5.72 5.28
CA GLU A 186 -11.59 5.44 4.47
C GLU A 186 -12.88 5.92 5.16
N ASP A 187 -12.93 5.86 6.48
CA ASP A 187 -14.09 6.29 7.28
C ASP A 187 -14.06 7.80 7.59
N MET A 188 -12.98 8.49 7.22
CA MET A 188 -12.80 9.92 7.47
C MET A 188 -13.35 10.78 6.33
N GLU A 189 -14.01 11.89 6.67
CA GLU A 189 -14.34 12.96 5.71
C GLU A 189 -13.06 13.58 5.11
N THR A 190 -13.10 14.05 3.86
CA THR A 190 -11.95 14.66 3.17
C THR A 190 -11.28 15.76 3.98
N LYS A 191 -12.05 16.66 4.60
CA LYS A 191 -11.54 17.75 5.44
C LYS A 191 -10.81 17.25 6.69
N ALA A 192 -11.23 16.12 7.24
CA ALA A 192 -10.53 15.49 8.35
C ALA A 192 -9.17 14.93 7.88
N VAL A 193 -9.12 14.29 6.70
CA VAL A 193 -7.87 13.81 6.10
C VAL A 193 -6.91 14.97 5.82
N GLU A 194 -7.40 16.08 5.26
CA GLU A 194 -6.63 17.33 5.07
C GLU A 194 -6.02 17.83 6.40
N THR A 195 -6.83 17.86 7.45
CA THR A 195 -6.40 18.29 8.79
C THR A 195 -5.29 17.38 9.35
N GLU A 196 -5.43 16.06 9.21
CA GLU A 196 -4.41 15.11 9.66
C GLU A 196 -3.12 15.23 8.83
N LEU A 197 -3.26 15.45 7.51
CA LEU A 197 -2.12 15.68 6.63
C LEU A 197 -1.36 16.96 6.98
N GLU A 198 -2.07 18.06 7.27
CA GLU A 198 -1.45 19.30 7.74
C GLU A 198 -0.70 19.09 9.06
N LYS A 199 -1.27 18.34 10.01
CA LYS A 199 -0.57 17.99 11.26
C LYS A 199 0.72 17.22 10.97
N ILE A 200 0.68 16.24 10.07
CA ILE A 200 1.85 15.43 9.69
C ILE A 200 2.90 16.25 8.91
N LYS A 201 2.47 17.24 8.11
CA LYS A 201 3.37 18.16 7.40
C LYS A 201 4.05 19.11 8.38
N ASN A 202 3.31 19.70 9.32
CA ASN A 202 3.79 20.71 10.26
C ASN A 202 4.62 20.15 11.42
N SER A 203 4.63 18.84 11.60
CA SER A 203 5.31 18.19 12.72
C SER A 203 6.79 17.85 12.46
N GLY A 204 7.27 17.99 11.22
CA GLY A 204 8.66 17.68 10.83
C GLY A 204 9.01 16.19 10.87
N TYR A 205 8.01 15.31 10.81
CA TYR A 205 8.19 13.86 11.00
C TYR A 205 8.85 13.11 9.83
N ASP A 206 9.05 13.78 8.68
CA ASP A 206 9.59 13.28 7.42
C ASP A 206 10.99 12.65 7.52
N ILE A 207 11.72 12.92 8.60
CA ILE A 207 13.12 12.53 8.74
C ILE A 207 13.29 11.38 9.76
N ASP A 208 12.32 11.19 10.65
CA ASP A 208 12.48 10.33 11.85
C ASP A 208 11.71 9.00 11.77
N VAL A 209 10.70 8.91 10.89
CA VAL A 209 9.83 7.75 10.77
C VAL A 209 9.71 7.33 9.29
N LEU A 210 10.04 6.06 9.03
CA LEU A 210 10.19 5.50 7.68
C LEU A 210 8.95 5.62 6.79
N ALA A 211 7.76 5.48 7.37
CA ALA A 211 6.52 5.40 6.62
C ALA A 211 5.89 6.77 6.32
N ILE A 212 6.39 7.87 6.91
CA ILE A 212 5.72 9.17 6.86
C ILE A 212 5.76 9.85 5.50
N PRO A 213 6.86 9.81 4.72
CA PRO A 213 6.84 10.30 3.35
C PRO A 213 5.75 9.60 2.51
N TYR A 214 5.64 8.28 2.64
CA TYR A 214 4.59 7.51 1.95
C TYR A 214 3.19 7.93 2.40
N PHE A 215 2.94 8.12 3.70
CA PHE A 215 1.64 8.57 4.19
C PHE A 215 1.29 9.97 3.71
N LYS A 216 2.26 10.88 3.62
CA LYS A 216 2.05 12.23 3.08
C LYS A 216 1.59 12.15 1.62
N ASP A 217 2.34 11.42 0.80
CA ASP A 217 2.02 11.23 -0.62
C ASP A 217 0.66 10.53 -0.79
N TYR A 218 0.39 9.49 0.00
CA TYR A 218 -0.89 8.76 0.01
C TYR A 218 -2.07 9.68 0.35
N PHE A 219 -1.97 10.48 1.40
CA PHE A 219 -3.05 11.38 1.80
C PHE A 219 -3.25 12.52 0.79
N ASP A 220 -2.17 13.08 0.26
CA ASP A 220 -2.25 14.08 -0.82
C ASP A 220 -2.98 13.52 -2.05
N ASP A 221 -2.59 12.33 -2.52
CA ASP A 221 -3.23 11.66 -3.67
C ASP A 221 -4.71 11.33 -3.37
N LEU A 222 -5.03 10.83 -2.17
CA LEU A 222 -6.40 10.54 -1.76
C LEU A 222 -7.29 11.78 -1.72
N ILE A 223 -6.77 12.89 -1.19
CA ILE A 223 -7.48 14.18 -1.17
C ILE A 223 -7.74 14.66 -2.60
N ASN A 224 -6.74 14.56 -3.49
CA ASN A 224 -6.89 14.95 -4.89
C ASN A 224 -7.99 14.13 -5.59
N VAL A 225 -8.02 12.81 -5.39
CA VAL A 225 -9.07 11.93 -5.92
C VAL A 225 -10.45 12.30 -5.36
N ARG A 226 -10.58 12.45 -4.04
CA ARG A 226 -11.87 12.80 -3.40
C ARG A 226 -12.38 14.18 -3.82
N ASN A 227 -11.49 15.15 -4.00
CA ASN A 227 -11.85 16.48 -4.48
C ASN A 227 -12.25 16.46 -5.96
N ALA A 228 -11.60 15.62 -6.77
CA ALA A 228 -12.00 15.43 -8.17
C ALA A 228 -13.38 14.77 -8.28
N ASP A 229 -13.69 13.79 -7.44
CA ASP A 229 -15.02 13.19 -7.32
C ASP A 229 -16.08 14.25 -6.93
N GLN A 230 -15.76 15.17 -6.02
CA GLN A 230 -16.67 16.26 -5.61
C GLN A 230 -16.88 17.32 -6.70
N LEU A 231 -15.90 17.55 -7.58
CA LEU A 231 -16.02 18.52 -8.68
C LEU A 231 -16.93 18.02 -9.82
N ASP A 232 -17.20 16.72 -9.90
CA ASP A 232 -18.19 16.12 -10.80
C ASP A 232 -19.62 16.06 -10.19
N VAL A 233 -19.79 16.38 -8.90
CA VAL A 233 -21.10 16.42 -8.20
C VAL A 233 -21.96 17.64 -8.62
N TYR A 234 -21.47 18.51 -9.51
CA TYR A 234 -22.28 19.58 -10.14
C TYR A 234 -23.32 19.07 -11.16
N GLY A 235 -23.85 17.86 -11.03
CA GLY A 235 -25.04 17.46 -11.78
C GLY A 235 -25.56 16.02 -11.74
N ILE A 236 -25.02 15.09 -10.93
CA ILE A 236 -25.52 13.69 -10.95
C ILE A 236 -25.78 13.17 -9.53
N THR A 237 -27.06 12.87 -9.24
CA THR A 237 -27.49 12.15 -8.03
C THR A 237 -27.33 10.65 -8.28
N VAL A 238 -26.47 9.98 -7.52
CA VAL A 238 -26.13 8.56 -7.77
C VAL A 238 -26.87 7.63 -6.82
N ASN A 239 -27.62 6.69 -7.40
CA ASN A 239 -28.15 5.51 -6.74
C ASN A 239 -27.37 4.28 -7.22
N ASN A 240 -26.80 3.50 -6.30
CA ASN A 240 -25.78 2.45 -6.56
C ASN A 240 -26.32 1.16 -7.23
N GLN A 241 -27.48 1.19 -7.90
CA GLN A 241 -28.15 -0.02 -8.41
C GLN A 241 -28.49 -0.01 -9.92
N ASP A 242 -27.94 0.92 -10.71
CA ASP A 242 -28.20 1.07 -12.15
C ASP A 242 -26.88 1.17 -12.98
N LYS A 243 -26.95 0.98 -14.31
CA LYS A 243 -25.88 1.20 -15.32
C LYS A 243 -25.01 2.46 -15.09
N SER A 244 -25.54 3.47 -14.42
CA SER A 244 -24.86 4.67 -13.93
C SER A 244 -23.66 4.34 -13.03
N GLY A 245 -23.73 3.26 -12.24
CA GLY A 245 -22.64 2.78 -11.40
C GLY A 245 -21.40 2.31 -12.17
N MET A 246 -21.55 1.85 -13.41
CA MET A 246 -20.40 1.46 -14.24
C MET A 246 -19.65 2.67 -14.80
N ILE A 247 -20.37 3.69 -15.24
CA ILE A 247 -19.78 4.96 -15.71
C ILE A 247 -18.98 5.57 -14.55
N LEU A 248 -19.54 5.55 -13.34
CA LEU A 248 -18.87 6.07 -12.14
C LEU A 248 -17.65 5.26 -11.72
N LYS A 249 -17.70 3.92 -11.83
CA LYS A 249 -16.51 3.09 -11.61
C LYS A 249 -15.40 3.44 -12.60
N LYS A 250 -15.73 3.59 -13.88
CA LYS A 250 -14.75 3.97 -14.90
C LYS A 250 -14.20 5.37 -14.66
N MET A 251 -15.06 6.35 -14.36
CA MET A 251 -14.66 7.71 -13.99
C MET A 251 -13.75 7.68 -12.76
N TYR A 252 -14.11 6.98 -11.68
CA TYR A 252 -13.27 6.83 -10.49
C TYR A 252 -11.87 6.29 -10.84
N VAL A 253 -11.79 5.22 -11.64
CA VAL A 253 -10.51 4.64 -12.07
C VAL A 253 -9.70 5.65 -12.92
N GLU A 254 -10.34 6.35 -13.86
CA GLU A 254 -9.69 7.39 -14.68
C GLU A 254 -9.19 8.56 -13.83
N GLN A 255 -9.94 8.97 -12.80
CA GLN A 255 -9.57 10.04 -11.87
C GLN A 255 -8.39 9.60 -10.99
N VAL A 256 -8.40 8.38 -10.45
CA VAL A 256 -7.29 7.80 -9.71
C VAL A 256 -6.01 7.83 -10.56
N VAL A 257 -6.07 7.33 -11.79
CA VAL A 257 -4.91 7.32 -12.72
C VAL A 257 -4.46 8.73 -13.07
N LYS A 258 -5.40 9.66 -13.32
CA LYS A 258 -5.09 11.02 -13.76
C LYS A 258 -4.46 11.87 -12.66
N TYR A 259 -4.94 11.75 -11.43
CA TYR A 259 -4.58 12.65 -10.33
C TYR A 259 -3.60 12.04 -9.33
N SER A 260 -3.29 10.74 -9.45
CA SER A 260 -2.33 10.07 -8.56
C SER A 260 -1.04 9.70 -9.32
N PRO A 261 0.07 10.44 -9.16
CA PRO A 261 1.34 10.11 -9.78
C PRO A 261 2.00 8.85 -9.17
N ASN A 262 1.54 8.39 -8.01
CA ASN A 262 2.11 7.24 -7.31
C ASN A 262 1.53 5.91 -7.82
N ALA A 263 2.33 5.16 -8.58
CA ALA A 263 1.93 3.87 -9.15
C ALA A 263 1.55 2.81 -8.10
N SER A 264 2.14 2.83 -6.91
CA SER A 264 1.76 1.90 -5.82
C SER A 264 0.38 2.25 -5.26
N PHE A 265 0.06 3.54 -5.14
CA PHE A 265 -1.25 4.01 -4.71
C PHE A 265 -2.34 3.70 -5.75
N VAL A 266 -2.06 3.99 -7.03
CA VAL A 266 -2.95 3.60 -8.14
C VAL A 266 -3.22 2.10 -8.07
N ASN A 267 -2.19 1.27 -7.94
CA ASN A 267 -2.35 -0.18 -7.82
C ASN A 267 -3.24 -0.60 -6.64
N GLN A 268 -3.06 0.05 -5.48
CA GLN A 268 -3.84 -0.22 -4.27
C GLN A 268 -5.33 0.11 -4.46
N LEU A 269 -5.64 1.25 -5.08
CA LEU A 269 -7.03 1.66 -5.31
C LEU A 269 -7.70 0.87 -6.42
N LEU A 270 -6.95 0.39 -7.42
CA LEU A 270 -7.49 -0.32 -8.58
C LEU A 270 -7.61 -1.84 -8.38
N TYR A 271 -6.93 -2.42 -7.38
CA TYR A 271 -6.99 -3.86 -7.09
C TYR A 271 -8.41 -4.33 -6.71
N GLU A 272 -9.05 -3.66 -5.76
CA GLU A 272 -10.38 -4.03 -5.28
C GLU A 272 -11.46 -3.89 -6.37
N PRO A 273 -11.51 -2.81 -7.17
CA PRO A 273 -12.39 -2.70 -8.33
C PRO A 273 -12.23 -3.87 -9.33
N LEU A 274 -10.99 -4.27 -9.64
CA LEU A 274 -10.73 -5.40 -10.55
C LEU A 274 -11.18 -6.74 -9.95
N TYR A 275 -10.89 -6.96 -8.67
CA TYR A 275 -11.32 -8.16 -7.95
C TYR A 275 -12.85 -8.27 -7.90
N LYS A 276 -13.54 -7.18 -7.58
CA LYS A 276 -15.02 -7.12 -7.57
C LYS A 276 -15.61 -7.34 -8.96
N GLU A 277 -15.01 -6.76 -9.99
CA GLU A 277 -15.44 -6.95 -11.38
C GLU A 277 -15.35 -8.41 -11.81
N LYS A 278 -14.24 -9.09 -11.48
CA LYS A 278 -14.11 -10.53 -11.68
C LYS A 278 -15.20 -11.30 -10.93
N LEU A 279 -15.37 -11.03 -9.64
CA LEU A 279 -16.26 -11.79 -8.77
C LEU A 279 -17.74 -11.65 -9.17
N ILE A 280 -18.17 -10.45 -9.53
CA ILE A 280 -19.58 -10.12 -9.78
C ILE A 280 -19.93 -10.33 -11.25
N ASN A 281 -19.06 -9.87 -12.15
CA ASN A 281 -19.35 -9.78 -13.58
C ASN A 281 -18.56 -10.77 -14.42
N GLY A 282 -17.59 -11.50 -13.85
CA GLY A 282 -16.78 -12.46 -14.60
C GLY A 282 -16.04 -11.83 -15.78
N PHE A 283 -15.57 -10.58 -15.61
CA PHE A 283 -14.91 -9.77 -16.64
C PHE A 283 -15.76 -9.34 -17.86
N LYS A 284 -17.09 -9.38 -17.76
CA LYS A 284 -18.00 -8.92 -18.82
C LYS A 284 -17.72 -7.52 -19.36
N ASN A 285 -17.09 -6.66 -18.58
CA ASN A 285 -16.82 -5.27 -18.95
C ASN A 285 -15.38 -5.12 -19.46
N GLU A 286 -15.11 -5.68 -20.65
CA GLU A 286 -13.76 -5.82 -21.21
C GLU A 286 -12.96 -4.52 -21.25
N ASP A 287 -13.54 -3.40 -21.72
CA ASP A 287 -12.85 -2.11 -21.79
C ASP A 287 -12.45 -1.56 -20.42
N TYR A 288 -13.30 -1.78 -19.41
CA TYR A 288 -13.04 -1.35 -18.04
C TYR A 288 -11.94 -2.19 -17.39
N VAL A 289 -11.98 -3.52 -17.60
CA VAL A 289 -10.95 -4.45 -17.13
C VAL A 289 -9.61 -4.17 -17.80
N ALA A 290 -9.60 -3.95 -19.12
CA ALA A 290 -8.39 -3.60 -19.87
C ALA A 290 -7.77 -2.29 -19.37
N TYR A 291 -8.60 -1.24 -19.18
CA TYR A 291 -8.12 0.03 -18.67
C TYR A 291 -7.48 -0.09 -17.27
N ILE A 292 -8.07 -0.89 -16.37
CA ILE A 292 -7.44 -1.15 -15.07
C ILE A 292 -6.11 -1.88 -15.25
N LEU A 293 -6.09 -2.97 -16.04
CA LEU A 293 -4.88 -3.78 -16.26
C LEU A 293 -3.72 -2.97 -16.86
N ASP A 294 -4.01 -2.02 -17.75
CA ASP A 294 -2.99 -1.15 -18.36
C ASP A 294 -2.39 -0.12 -17.38
N ASN A 295 -3.04 0.13 -16.24
CA ASN A 295 -2.65 1.16 -15.28
C ASN A 295 -2.24 0.61 -13.89
N VAL A 296 -2.25 -0.71 -13.69
CA VAL A 296 -1.74 -1.36 -12.47
C VAL A 296 -0.30 -1.84 -12.64
N THR A 297 0.36 -2.18 -11.53
CA THR A 297 1.74 -2.72 -11.57
C THR A 297 1.79 -4.09 -12.23
N SER A 298 2.98 -4.49 -12.72
CA SER A 298 3.18 -5.80 -13.35
C SER A 298 2.76 -6.98 -12.47
N ALA A 299 2.93 -6.89 -11.15
CA ALA A 299 2.53 -7.97 -10.23
C ALA A 299 1.00 -8.17 -10.16
N SER A 300 0.23 -7.07 -10.13
CA SER A 300 -1.24 -7.13 -10.15
C SER A 300 -1.76 -7.46 -11.55
N TYR A 301 -1.09 -6.98 -12.59
CA TYR A 301 -1.34 -7.36 -13.98
C TYR A 301 -1.17 -8.88 -14.19
N ASP A 302 -0.04 -9.44 -13.79
CA ASP A 302 0.26 -10.88 -13.94
C ASP A 302 -0.76 -11.77 -13.22
N SER A 303 -1.35 -11.28 -12.12
CA SER A 303 -2.34 -12.03 -11.34
C SER A 303 -3.70 -12.20 -12.04
N TYR A 304 -4.08 -11.29 -12.93
CA TYR A 304 -5.42 -11.29 -13.56
C TYR A 304 -5.38 -11.37 -15.09
N LYS A 305 -4.24 -11.07 -15.72
CA LYS A 305 -4.10 -11.06 -17.18
C LYS A 305 -4.42 -12.41 -17.79
N GLU A 306 -3.86 -13.51 -17.27
CA GLU A 306 -4.07 -14.83 -17.85
C GLU A 306 -5.56 -15.24 -17.83
N GLU A 307 -6.25 -14.92 -16.73
CA GLU A 307 -7.69 -15.19 -16.60
C GLU A 307 -8.53 -14.31 -17.53
N PHE A 308 -8.16 -13.03 -17.68
CA PHE A 308 -8.85 -12.11 -18.59
C PHE A 308 -8.62 -12.48 -20.07
N GLU A 309 -7.41 -12.90 -20.45
CA GLU A 309 -7.13 -13.42 -21.79
C GLU A 309 -7.92 -14.69 -22.08
N LYS A 310 -8.01 -15.60 -21.10
CA LYS A 310 -8.85 -16.80 -21.23
C LYS A 310 -10.32 -16.44 -21.42
N TYR A 311 -10.85 -15.50 -20.63
CA TYR A 311 -12.20 -14.98 -20.80
C TYR A 311 -12.45 -14.47 -22.23
N LYS A 312 -11.56 -13.63 -22.77
CA LYS A 312 -11.69 -13.10 -24.15
C LYS A 312 -11.70 -14.22 -25.20
N ILE A 313 -10.87 -15.25 -25.02
CA ILE A 313 -10.83 -16.42 -25.92
C ILE A 313 -12.18 -17.16 -25.88
N GLU A 314 -12.70 -17.45 -24.68
CA GLU A 314 -14.00 -18.11 -24.50
C GLU A 314 -15.14 -17.30 -25.15
N GLN A 315 -15.14 -15.97 -24.97
CA GLN A 315 -16.14 -15.10 -25.58
C GLN A 315 -16.04 -15.05 -27.10
N ALA A 316 -14.82 -15.01 -27.65
CA ALA A 316 -14.59 -15.05 -29.09
C ALA A 316 -14.98 -16.41 -29.70
N GLU A 317 -14.79 -17.52 -28.99
CA GLU A 317 -15.25 -18.85 -29.40
C GLU A 317 -16.78 -18.96 -29.33
N ASN A 318 -17.40 -18.46 -28.27
CA ASN A 318 -18.87 -18.40 -28.15
C ASN A 318 -19.48 -17.53 -29.26
N ALA A 319 -18.86 -16.39 -29.60
CA ALA A 319 -19.29 -15.55 -30.70
C ALA A 319 -19.16 -16.24 -32.07
N LYS A 320 -18.15 -17.10 -32.25
CA LYS A 320 -17.97 -17.92 -33.47
C LYS A 320 -18.92 -19.10 -33.55
N ASN A 321 -19.27 -19.68 -32.41
CA ASN A 321 -20.15 -20.84 -32.28
C ASN A 321 -21.63 -20.48 -32.17
N ASN A 322 -21.97 -19.19 -32.07
CA ASN A 322 -23.33 -18.70 -32.28
C ASN A 322 -23.72 -18.90 -33.75
N THR A 323 -24.13 -20.12 -34.10
CA THR A 323 -25.19 -20.30 -35.08
C THR A 323 -26.33 -19.39 -34.65
N VAL A 324 -26.75 -18.47 -35.52
CA VAL A 324 -28.02 -17.75 -35.34
C VAL A 324 -29.11 -18.82 -35.36
N GLU A 325 -29.40 -19.38 -34.20
CA GLU A 325 -30.50 -20.31 -34.05
C GLU A 325 -31.78 -19.50 -34.24
N LYS A 326 -32.64 -20.00 -35.12
CA LYS A 326 -33.95 -19.40 -35.33
C LYS A 326 -34.65 -19.36 -33.98
N ALA A 327 -35.01 -18.16 -33.52
CA ALA A 327 -35.74 -17.98 -32.27
C ALA A 327 -36.96 -18.93 -32.23
N PHE A 328 -37.16 -19.59 -31.08
CA PHE A 328 -38.29 -20.47 -30.86
C PHE A 328 -39.59 -19.69 -31.07
N ASN A 329 -40.45 -20.18 -31.97
CA ASN A 329 -41.71 -19.52 -32.22
C ASN A 329 -42.69 -19.86 -31.09
N PHE A 330 -43.28 -18.83 -30.49
CA PHE A 330 -44.30 -18.97 -29.45
C PHE A 330 -45.50 -18.10 -29.78
N THR A 331 -46.64 -18.43 -29.16
CA THR A 331 -47.92 -17.76 -29.35
C THR A 331 -48.48 -17.34 -28.00
N LEU A 332 -48.98 -16.11 -27.92
CA LEU A 332 -49.60 -15.50 -26.72
C LEU A 332 -50.94 -14.88 -27.11
N GLU A 333 -51.75 -14.55 -26.10
CA GLU A 333 -52.91 -13.65 -26.26
C GLU A 333 -52.53 -12.25 -25.79
N ASP A 334 -52.95 -11.23 -26.54
CA ASP A 334 -52.81 -9.83 -26.14
C ASP A 334 -53.94 -9.38 -25.19
N LEU A 335 -53.96 -8.09 -24.84
CA LEU A 335 -54.96 -7.52 -23.93
C LEU A 335 -56.39 -7.53 -24.49
N ASP A 336 -56.54 -7.65 -25.82
CA ASP A 336 -57.82 -7.73 -26.51
C ASP A 336 -58.26 -9.19 -26.76
N GLY A 337 -57.47 -10.17 -26.29
CA GLY A 337 -57.69 -11.60 -26.52
C GLY A 337 -57.31 -12.06 -27.93
N GLN A 338 -56.57 -11.25 -28.70
CA GLN A 338 -56.09 -11.66 -30.01
C GLN A 338 -54.85 -12.52 -29.88
N THR A 339 -54.81 -13.58 -30.68
CA THR A 339 -53.65 -14.47 -30.77
C THR A 339 -52.52 -13.79 -31.53
N VAL A 340 -51.35 -13.67 -30.91
CA VAL A 340 -50.14 -13.05 -31.47
C VAL A 340 -48.99 -14.05 -31.44
N THR A 341 -48.25 -14.19 -32.54
CA THR A 341 -47.12 -15.12 -32.66
C THR A 341 -45.81 -14.37 -32.92
N LEU A 342 -44.68 -14.87 -32.40
CA LEU A 342 -43.37 -14.24 -32.61
C LEU A 342 -43.05 -14.00 -34.10
N ALA A 343 -43.46 -14.93 -34.96
CA ALA A 343 -43.30 -14.83 -36.41
C ALA A 343 -43.97 -13.60 -37.05
N ASP A 344 -45.00 -13.02 -36.44
CA ASP A 344 -45.75 -11.87 -36.97
C ASP A 344 -44.90 -10.59 -37.00
N PHE A 345 -43.85 -10.53 -36.16
CA PHE A 345 -42.94 -9.39 -36.05
C PHE A 345 -41.69 -9.51 -36.94
N LYS A 346 -41.65 -10.52 -37.82
CA LYS A 346 -40.50 -10.76 -38.69
C LYS A 346 -40.24 -9.57 -39.62
N GLY A 347 -38.98 -9.15 -39.72
CA GLY A 347 -38.54 -8.11 -40.65
C GLY A 347 -38.11 -6.80 -39.99
N LYS A 348 -38.23 -6.68 -38.66
CA LYS A 348 -37.66 -5.59 -37.87
C LYS A 348 -36.94 -6.15 -36.64
N PRO A 349 -35.92 -5.47 -36.09
CA PRO A 349 -35.37 -5.80 -34.79
C PRO A 349 -36.48 -5.79 -33.73
N LEU A 350 -36.56 -6.86 -32.94
CA LEU A 350 -37.57 -7.03 -31.90
C LEU A 350 -36.86 -7.22 -30.55
N PHE A 351 -37.22 -6.40 -29.57
CA PHE A 351 -36.82 -6.56 -28.18
C PHE A 351 -37.99 -7.16 -27.40
N ILE A 352 -37.74 -8.20 -26.60
CA ILE A 352 -38.77 -8.93 -25.84
C ILE A 352 -38.44 -8.79 -24.36
N ASP A 353 -39.39 -8.29 -23.58
CA ASP A 353 -39.29 -8.15 -22.14
C ASP A 353 -40.16 -9.22 -21.45
N PHE A 354 -39.51 -10.09 -20.66
CA PHE A 354 -40.18 -11.14 -19.91
C PHE A 354 -40.41 -10.66 -18.48
N TRP A 355 -41.66 -10.34 -18.14
CA TRP A 355 -42.03 -9.82 -16.84
C TRP A 355 -43.27 -10.53 -16.28
N ALA A 356 -43.48 -10.36 -14.98
CA ALA A 356 -44.72 -10.73 -14.30
C ALA A 356 -45.06 -9.63 -13.30
N SER A 357 -46.35 -9.37 -13.07
CA SER A 357 -46.83 -8.26 -12.22
C SER A 357 -46.36 -8.32 -10.76
N TRP A 358 -45.87 -9.47 -10.33
CA TRP A 358 -45.38 -9.74 -8.97
C TRP A 358 -43.85 -9.82 -8.87
N CYS A 359 -43.12 -9.59 -9.96
CA CYS A 359 -41.66 -9.61 -9.99
C CYS A 359 -41.14 -8.17 -10.12
N GLY A 360 -40.45 -7.68 -9.09
CA GLY A 360 -40.00 -6.28 -8.97
C GLY A 360 -38.52 -6.13 -8.71
#